data_AF-A0A8J4WMG4-F1
#
_entry.id   AF-A0A8J4WMG4-F1
#
_cell.length_a   1.000
_cell.length_b   1.000
_cell.length_c   1.000
_cell.angle_alpha   90.00
_cell.angle_beta   90.00
_cell.angle_gamma   90.00
#
_symmetry.space_group_name_H-M   'P 1'
#
loop_
_entity.id
_entity.type
_entity.pdbx_description
1 polymer ?
#
loop_
_entity_poly.entity_id
_entity_poly.type
_entity_poly.pdbx_seq_one_letter_code
_entity_poly.pdbx_strand_id
1 'polypeptide(L)'
;MKHDSPDFFENKRLFKRRVSIAAEPFDPEKFDELEIDNDIVVHEKTDEQRKLLKEVCKTVVLFRGMDDEELDRMIEVMFARTVQPGDKIIVQGDDADNFYVIEQGTFHAFVKDEKGQDKQVCVYTNEGYFGELALMYNAPRSATVIAQTDGRIWCMSRKAFRKFVLSHASKQRRAFVKILHSVQMLQELSPYERMNLADALVKKTFQDNECIIREGDPGVEMFFIMEGSVTVKKNDGTGSGNSVTISKLGVGQYFGELALLSDQPRAASVYANGKSVLAVLDVESFERLLGPCVAVMKRNTRQYGSAVVNENNQKIML
;
A
#
# COMPACT_ATOMS: atom_id res chain seq x y z
N MET A 1 44.37 35.33 38.21
CA MET A 1 43.17 34.50 38.05
C MET A 1 42.79 34.53 36.59
N LYS A 2 43.18 33.49 35.83
CA LYS A 2 42.78 33.31 34.44
C LYS A 2 41.48 32.50 34.46
N HIS A 3 40.41 33.05 33.90
CA HIS A 3 39.17 32.32 33.70
C HIS A 3 39.32 31.49 32.43
N ASP A 4 39.43 30.17 32.60
CA ASP A 4 39.33 29.21 31.51
C ASP A 4 37.90 29.23 30.95
N SER A 5 37.79 29.54 29.66
CA SER A 5 36.55 29.39 28.89
C SER A 5 36.54 27.97 28.32
N PRO A 6 35.48 27.16 28.48
CA PRO A 6 35.48 25.80 27.98
C PRO A 6 35.45 25.79 26.44
N ASP A 7 36.33 24.99 25.86
CA ASP A 7 36.36 24.65 24.43
C ASP A 7 34.96 24.23 23.95
N PHE A 8 34.38 25.07 23.09
CA PHE A 8 33.24 24.70 22.26
C PHE A 8 33.71 23.59 21.31
N PHE A 9 33.37 22.34 21.63
CA PHE A 9 33.47 21.21 20.70
C PHE A 9 32.68 21.55 19.43
N GLU A 10 33.39 21.97 18.39
CA GLU A 10 32.85 22.11 17.04
C GLU A 10 32.28 20.74 16.60
N ASN A 11 30.97 20.70 16.60
CA ASN A 11 30.14 19.57 16.27
C ASN A 11 30.25 19.30 14.76
N LYS A 12 31.31 18.58 14.31
CA LYS A 12 31.53 18.13 12.92
C LYS A 12 30.41 17.24 12.33
N ARG A 13 29.32 17.01 13.07
CA ARG A 13 28.15 16.22 12.67
C ARG A 13 27.22 16.90 11.66
N LEU A 14 27.41 18.19 11.35
CA LEU A 14 26.37 18.98 10.65
C LEU A 14 26.39 18.97 9.12
N PHE A 15 27.40 18.41 8.42
CA PHE A 15 27.44 18.48 6.95
C PHE A 15 27.98 17.21 6.27
N LYS A 16 27.30 16.06 6.43
CA LYS A 16 27.44 15.00 5.43
C LYS A 16 26.60 15.41 4.21
N ARG A 17 27.26 15.73 3.09
CA ARG A 17 26.61 16.20 1.86
C ARG A 17 25.61 15.15 1.40
N ARG A 18 24.34 15.53 1.24
CA ARG A 18 23.30 14.61 0.74
C ARG A 18 23.61 14.29 -0.71
N VAL A 19 23.68 13.00 -1.03
CA VAL A 19 23.93 12.51 -2.39
C VAL A 19 22.57 12.23 -3.02
N SER A 20 22.38 12.67 -4.27
CA SER A 20 21.18 12.33 -5.03
C SER A 20 21.22 10.86 -5.42
N ILE A 21 20.06 10.23 -5.43
CA ILE A 21 19.90 8.83 -5.83
C ILE A 21 18.87 8.80 -6.97
N ALA A 22 19.11 8.01 -8.02
CA ALA A 22 18.26 7.92 -9.19
C ALA A 22 18.23 6.48 -9.72
N ALA A 23 17.06 6.01 -10.12
CA ALA A 23 16.88 4.68 -10.70
C ALA A 23 16.56 4.75 -12.19
N GLU A 24 16.66 3.61 -12.88
CA GLU A 24 16.32 3.49 -14.29
C GLU A 24 14.87 3.91 -14.56
N PRO A 25 14.61 4.64 -15.65
CA PRO A 25 13.27 5.08 -16.00
C PRO A 25 12.35 3.88 -16.24
N PHE A 26 11.10 4.01 -15.83
CA PHE A 26 10.05 3.03 -16.05
C PHE A 26 8.88 3.74 -16.72
N ASP A 27 8.44 3.21 -17.86
CA ASP A 27 7.29 3.71 -18.60
C ASP A 27 6.07 2.82 -18.31
N PRO A 28 5.13 3.26 -17.46
CA PRO A 28 3.96 2.46 -17.09
C PRO A 28 2.94 2.29 -18.22
N GLU A 29 3.00 3.10 -19.28
CA GLU A 29 2.05 3.05 -20.41
C GLU A 29 2.48 2.05 -21.49
N LYS A 30 3.79 1.86 -21.67
CA LYS A 30 4.36 0.82 -22.55
C LYS A 30 4.50 -0.53 -21.88
N PHE A 31 4.20 -0.61 -20.60
CA PHE A 31 4.34 -1.81 -19.81
C PHE A 31 3.20 -2.79 -20.13
N ASP A 32 3.44 -3.69 -21.07
CA ASP A 32 2.53 -4.78 -21.40
C ASP A 32 2.63 -5.88 -20.32
N GLU A 33 1.50 -6.27 -19.73
CA GLU A 33 1.46 -7.36 -18.74
C GLU A 33 1.99 -8.68 -19.35
N LEU A 34 1.89 -8.83 -20.68
CA LEU A 34 2.41 -9.96 -21.45
C LEU A 34 3.95 -10.01 -21.53
N GLU A 35 4.64 -8.88 -21.34
CA GLU A 35 6.10 -8.89 -21.26
C GLU A 35 6.60 -9.45 -19.91
N ILE A 36 5.76 -9.48 -18.87
CA ILE A 36 6.11 -10.18 -17.63
C ILE A 36 6.24 -11.67 -17.92
N ASP A 37 5.23 -12.30 -18.51
CA ASP A 37 5.20 -13.75 -18.73
C ASP A 37 6.30 -14.26 -19.68
N ASN A 38 6.67 -13.47 -20.70
CA ASN A 38 7.66 -13.91 -21.69
C ASN A 38 9.12 -13.87 -21.20
N ASP A 39 9.43 -13.08 -20.18
CA ASP A 39 10.80 -12.87 -19.65
C ASP A 39 11.04 -13.61 -18.32
N ILE A 40 10.05 -14.36 -17.82
CA ILE A 40 10.13 -15.07 -16.54
C ILE A 40 10.76 -16.45 -16.73
N VAL A 41 11.97 -16.60 -16.19
CA VAL A 41 12.53 -17.93 -15.92
C VAL A 41 11.87 -18.46 -14.65
N VAL A 42 10.99 -19.45 -14.80
CA VAL A 42 10.36 -20.13 -13.66
C VAL A 42 11.38 -21.07 -13.01
N HIS A 43 11.56 -20.93 -11.71
CA HIS A 43 12.42 -21.83 -10.94
C HIS A 43 11.56 -22.74 -10.05
N GLU A 44 11.77 -24.06 -10.17
CA GLU A 44 11.05 -25.06 -9.39
C GLU A 44 11.27 -24.90 -7.88
N LYS A 45 10.18 -25.08 -7.13
CA LYS A 45 10.09 -24.90 -5.67
C LYS A 45 9.09 -25.91 -5.10
N THR A 46 9.40 -26.44 -3.92
CA THR A 46 8.42 -27.24 -3.16
C THR A 46 7.31 -26.35 -2.60
N ASP A 47 6.18 -26.95 -2.21
CA ASP A 47 5.08 -26.22 -1.59
C ASP A 47 5.48 -25.54 -0.28
N GLU A 48 6.37 -26.18 0.50
CA GLU A 48 6.93 -25.63 1.73
C GLU A 48 7.77 -24.38 1.45
N GLN A 49 8.60 -24.41 0.40
CA GLN A 49 9.41 -23.26 -0.04
C GLN A 49 8.54 -22.12 -0.54
N ARG A 50 7.50 -22.41 -1.33
CA ARG A 50 6.53 -21.41 -1.78
C ARG A 50 5.84 -20.74 -0.60
N LYS A 51 5.37 -21.53 0.37
CA LYS A 51 4.73 -21.01 1.58
C LYS A 51 5.68 -20.11 2.37
N LEU A 52 6.92 -20.56 2.62
CA LEU A 52 7.94 -19.75 3.30
C LEU A 52 8.16 -18.40 2.61
N LEU A 53 8.42 -18.42 1.29
CA LEU A 53 8.69 -17.21 0.53
C LEU A 53 7.50 -16.25 0.54
N LYS A 54 6.28 -16.77 0.46
CA LYS A 54 5.05 -15.98 0.51
C LYS A 54 4.88 -15.27 1.85
N GLU A 55 5.09 -15.99 2.96
CA GLU A 55 5.03 -15.40 4.29
C GLU A 55 6.08 -14.31 4.49
N VAL A 56 7.33 -14.55 4.06
CA VAL A 56 8.39 -13.53 4.15
C VAL A 56 8.07 -12.32 3.27
N CYS A 57 7.64 -12.51 2.02
CA CYS A 57 7.34 -11.41 1.10
C CYS A 57 6.17 -10.54 1.59
N LYS A 58 5.18 -11.11 2.29
CA LYS A 58 4.09 -10.34 2.92
C LYS A 58 4.57 -9.36 4.00
N THR A 59 5.74 -9.60 4.60
CA THR A 59 6.35 -8.69 5.59
C THR A 59 7.13 -7.54 4.96
N VAL A 60 7.50 -7.64 3.68
CA VAL A 60 8.24 -6.60 2.96
C VAL A 60 7.30 -5.46 2.61
N VAL A 61 7.60 -4.25 3.09
CA VAL A 61 6.74 -3.06 2.91
C VAL A 61 6.42 -2.77 1.44
N LEU A 62 7.37 -3.03 0.54
CA LEU A 62 7.20 -2.78 -0.90
C LEU A 62 6.25 -3.78 -1.59
N PHE A 63 6.01 -4.93 -0.98
CA PHE A 63 5.07 -5.95 -1.46
C PHE A 63 3.77 -5.95 -0.65
N ARG A 64 3.70 -5.12 0.39
CA ARG A 64 2.49 -4.96 1.22
C ARG A 64 1.38 -4.39 0.34
N GLY A 65 0.39 -5.21 0.04
CA GLY A 65 -0.75 -4.84 -0.81
C GLY A 65 -0.87 -5.67 -2.08
N MET A 66 0.19 -6.39 -2.47
CA MET A 66 0.11 -7.40 -3.52
C MET A 66 -0.81 -8.52 -3.10
N ASP A 67 -1.63 -9.00 -4.03
CA ASP A 67 -2.49 -10.16 -3.81
C ASP A 67 -1.70 -11.47 -3.88
N ASP A 68 -2.33 -12.57 -3.46
CA ASP A 68 -1.70 -13.88 -3.42
C ASP A 68 -1.23 -14.35 -4.80
N GLU A 69 -1.91 -13.98 -5.89
CA GLU A 69 -1.53 -14.33 -7.27
C GLU A 69 -0.31 -13.52 -7.74
N GLU A 70 -0.26 -12.23 -7.43
CA GLU A 70 0.88 -11.35 -7.67
C GLU A 70 2.12 -11.85 -6.91
N LEU A 71 1.95 -12.25 -5.65
CA LEU A 71 3.02 -12.84 -4.86
C LEU A 71 3.48 -14.18 -5.44
N ASP A 72 2.57 -15.04 -5.91
CA ASP A 72 2.93 -16.33 -6.49
C ASP A 72 3.77 -16.16 -7.77
N ARG A 73 3.38 -15.25 -8.67
CA ARG A 73 4.20 -14.89 -9.86
C ARG A 73 5.57 -14.35 -9.48
N MET A 74 5.64 -13.54 -8.42
CA MET A 74 6.90 -13.01 -7.92
C MET A 74 7.78 -14.11 -7.31
N ILE A 75 7.20 -15.10 -6.64
CA ILE A 75 7.93 -16.24 -6.07
C ILE A 75 8.50 -17.12 -7.19
N GLU A 76 7.79 -17.27 -8.31
CA GLU A 76 8.23 -18.10 -9.43
C GLU A 76 9.56 -17.65 -10.04
N VAL A 77 9.80 -16.33 -10.10
CA VAL A 77 11.05 -15.76 -10.62
C VAL A 77 12.24 -15.87 -9.66
N MET A 78 12.02 -16.25 -8.40
CA MET A 78 13.11 -16.34 -7.43
C MET A 78 13.95 -17.57 -7.69
N PHE A 79 15.28 -17.44 -7.74
CA PHE A 79 16.20 -18.57 -7.93
C PHE A 79 16.97 -18.90 -6.67
N ALA A 80 17.26 -20.18 -6.46
CA ALA A 80 18.02 -20.63 -5.31
C ALA A 80 19.52 -20.34 -5.47
N ARG A 81 20.17 -19.98 -4.38
CA ARG A 81 21.63 -19.90 -4.26
C ARG A 81 22.04 -20.59 -2.96
N THR A 82 22.90 -21.60 -3.08
CA THR A 82 23.58 -22.21 -1.93
C THR A 82 24.80 -21.39 -1.58
N VAL A 83 25.09 -21.26 -0.28
CA VAL A 83 26.22 -20.50 0.25
C VAL A 83 26.99 -21.33 1.27
N GLN A 84 28.28 -21.02 1.42
CA GLN A 84 29.19 -21.62 2.38
C GLN A 84 29.70 -20.59 3.39
N PRO A 85 30.20 -21.01 4.58
CA PRO A 85 30.80 -20.10 5.55
C PRO A 85 31.88 -19.21 4.91
N GLY A 86 31.78 -17.90 5.14
CA GLY A 86 32.69 -16.90 4.59
C GLY A 86 32.25 -16.29 3.27
N ASP A 87 31.24 -16.86 2.59
CA ASP A 87 30.67 -16.24 1.40
C ASP A 87 30.11 -14.85 1.72
N LYS A 88 30.46 -13.86 0.89
CA LYS A 88 29.88 -12.51 0.96
C LYS A 88 28.70 -12.44 -0.02
N ILE A 89 27.49 -12.31 0.51
CA ILE A 89 26.26 -12.29 -0.29
C ILE A 89 26.05 -10.88 -0.85
N ILE A 90 26.21 -9.87 0.01
CA ILE A 90 26.26 -8.46 -0.38
C ILE A 90 27.50 -7.83 0.25
N VAL A 91 28.08 -6.84 -0.43
CA VAL A 91 29.24 -6.09 0.05
C VAL A 91 28.87 -4.61 0.10
N GLN A 92 29.12 -3.98 1.24
CA GLN A 92 28.83 -2.56 1.42
C GLN A 92 29.57 -1.70 0.38
N GLY A 93 28.85 -0.81 -0.28
CA GLY A 93 29.37 0.07 -1.32
C GLY A 93 29.22 -0.47 -2.74
N ASP A 94 28.96 -1.78 -2.90
CA ASP A 94 28.74 -2.37 -4.23
C ASP A 94 27.34 -2.01 -4.76
N ASP A 95 27.18 -2.11 -6.08
CA ASP A 95 25.88 -1.94 -6.72
C ASP A 95 24.92 -3.07 -6.32
N ALA A 96 23.68 -2.70 -6.02
CA ALA A 96 22.69 -3.69 -5.63
C ALA A 96 22.23 -4.55 -6.82
N ASP A 97 22.34 -5.85 -6.69
CA ASP A 97 22.04 -6.82 -7.73
C ASP A 97 20.70 -7.54 -7.49
N ASN A 98 20.51 -8.07 -6.28
CA ASN A 98 19.35 -8.92 -5.95
C ASN A 98 18.68 -8.57 -4.61
N PHE A 99 17.42 -8.98 -4.46
CA PHE A 99 16.74 -9.15 -3.18
C PHE A 99 16.96 -10.58 -2.70
N TYR A 100 17.16 -10.80 -1.40
CA TYR A 100 17.44 -12.12 -0.83
C TYR A 100 16.47 -12.48 0.29
N VAL A 101 15.93 -13.69 0.25
CA VAL A 101 15.16 -14.31 1.33
C VAL A 101 15.93 -15.52 1.86
N ILE A 102 16.01 -15.64 3.18
CA ILE A 102 16.73 -16.73 3.84
C ILE A 102 15.81 -17.95 3.96
N GLU A 103 16.26 -19.08 3.42
CA GLU A 103 15.63 -20.39 3.66
C GLU A 103 16.33 -21.13 4.81
N GLN A 104 17.67 -21.13 4.80
CA GLN A 104 18.47 -21.80 5.81
C GLN A 104 19.85 -21.16 5.94
N GLY A 105 20.40 -21.18 7.16
CA GLY A 105 21.75 -20.76 7.51
C GLY A 105 21.78 -19.54 8.43
N THR A 106 22.96 -19.23 8.94
CA THR A 106 23.21 -18.05 9.76
C THR A 106 24.00 -17.02 8.98
N PHE A 107 23.55 -15.77 9.01
CA PHE A 107 24.14 -14.66 8.25
C PHE A 107 24.40 -13.47 9.17
N HIS A 108 25.59 -12.90 9.11
CA HIS A 108 25.94 -11.71 9.88
C HIS A 108 26.03 -10.51 8.95
N ALA A 109 25.36 -9.41 9.31
CA ALA A 109 25.41 -8.14 8.60
C ALA A 109 26.34 -7.17 9.32
N PHE A 110 27.23 -6.53 8.55
CA PHE A 110 28.23 -5.58 9.03
C PHE A 110 28.11 -4.26 8.30
N VAL A 111 28.31 -3.16 9.02
CA VAL A 111 28.44 -1.81 8.47
C VAL A 111 29.78 -1.25 8.92
N LYS A 112 30.56 -0.75 7.97
CA LYS A 112 31.81 -0.04 8.25
C LYS A 112 31.54 1.28 8.95
N ASP A 113 32.19 1.50 10.08
CA ASP A 113 32.17 2.76 10.80
C ASP A 113 33.05 3.83 10.11
N GLU A 114 33.10 5.04 10.68
CA GLU A 114 33.90 6.15 10.13
C GLU A 114 35.41 5.86 10.08
N LYS A 115 35.88 4.88 10.84
CA LYS A 115 37.28 4.43 10.88
C LYS A 115 37.52 3.23 9.96
N GLY A 116 36.50 2.77 9.23
CA GLY A 116 36.55 1.63 8.33
C GLY A 116 36.48 0.27 9.03
N GLN A 117 36.14 0.23 10.32
CA GLN A 117 36.01 -1.02 11.08
C GLN A 117 34.61 -1.61 10.91
N ASP A 118 34.55 -2.93 10.74
CA ASP A 118 33.27 -3.64 10.59
C ASP A 118 32.53 -3.69 11.94
N LYS A 119 31.37 -3.06 12.00
CA LYS A 119 30.44 -3.15 13.12
C LYS A 119 29.29 -4.08 12.74
N GLN A 120 29.12 -5.18 13.47
CA GLN A 120 27.97 -6.06 13.29
C GLN A 120 26.67 -5.32 13.68
N VAL A 121 25.69 -5.31 12.77
CA VAL A 121 24.41 -4.60 12.95
C VAL A 121 23.22 -5.55 13.04
N CYS A 122 23.34 -6.76 12.48
CA CYS A 122 22.26 -7.74 12.48
C CYS A 122 22.81 -9.16 12.38
N VAL A 123 22.07 -10.12 12.94
CA VAL A 123 22.27 -11.56 12.77
C VAL A 123 20.94 -12.13 12.30
N TYR A 124 20.98 -12.90 11.23
CA TYR A 124 19.83 -13.64 10.71
C TYR A 124 20.08 -15.13 10.91
N THR A 125 19.07 -15.88 11.36
CA THR A 125 19.20 -17.31 11.67
C THR A 125 18.00 -18.07 11.10
N ASN A 126 18.17 -18.71 9.94
CA ASN A 126 17.14 -19.48 9.23
C ASN A 126 15.84 -18.71 8.90
N GLU A 127 15.86 -17.37 8.99
CA GLU A 127 14.68 -16.55 8.72
C GLU A 127 15.09 -15.14 8.28
N GLY A 128 14.12 -14.44 7.67
CA GLY A 128 14.25 -13.04 7.29
C GLY A 128 14.69 -12.83 5.83
N TYR A 129 14.95 -11.56 5.52
CA TYR A 129 15.35 -11.12 4.20
C TYR A 129 16.31 -9.94 4.32
N PHE A 130 17.00 -9.63 3.23
CA PHE A 130 17.85 -8.44 3.13
C PHE A 130 18.04 -7.98 1.69
N GLY A 131 18.46 -6.73 1.53
CA GLY A 131 18.88 -6.18 0.24
C GLY A 131 17.76 -5.53 -0.57
N GLU A 132 16.61 -5.26 0.02
CA GLU A 132 15.42 -4.64 -0.56
C GLU A 132 15.59 -3.14 -0.85
N LEU A 133 16.20 -2.39 0.07
CA LEU A 133 16.23 -0.91 0.02
C LEU A 133 16.99 -0.38 -1.20
N ALA A 134 18.07 -1.05 -1.57
CA ALA A 134 18.97 -0.59 -2.61
C ALA A 134 18.41 -0.82 -4.03
N LEU A 135 17.41 -1.70 -4.17
CA LEU A 135 16.81 -2.06 -5.45
C LEU A 135 15.83 -1.00 -5.98
N MET A 136 15.24 -0.20 -5.10
CA MET A 136 14.30 0.85 -5.49
C MET A 136 15.00 2.06 -6.10
N TYR A 137 16.16 2.42 -5.58
CA TYR A 137 16.79 3.69 -5.93
C TYR A 137 18.11 3.55 -6.69
N ASN A 138 18.60 2.34 -7.01
CA ASN A 138 19.97 2.18 -7.55
C ASN A 138 21.00 2.83 -6.60
N ALA A 139 20.87 2.50 -5.33
CA ALA A 139 21.81 2.94 -4.30
C ALA A 139 22.87 1.85 -4.07
N PRO A 140 24.09 2.23 -3.65
CA PRO A 140 25.05 1.27 -3.14
C PRO A 140 24.51 0.49 -1.94
N ARG A 141 24.96 -0.76 -1.77
CA ARG A 141 24.64 -1.57 -0.59
C ARG A 141 25.06 -0.87 0.69
N SER A 142 24.16 -0.79 1.66
CA SER A 142 24.42 -0.11 2.94
C SER A 142 25.19 -0.96 3.94
N ALA A 143 25.27 -2.27 3.73
CA ALA A 143 25.91 -3.24 4.62
C ALA A 143 26.53 -4.39 3.81
N THR A 144 27.48 -5.09 4.42
CA THR A 144 28.02 -6.37 3.96
C THR A 144 27.31 -7.49 4.70
N VAL A 145 26.86 -8.55 4.02
CA VAL A 145 26.28 -9.74 4.65
C VAL A 145 27.13 -10.95 4.31
N ILE A 146 27.53 -11.70 5.34
CA ILE A 146 28.44 -12.83 5.23
C ILE A 146 27.78 -14.08 5.83
N ALA A 147 27.78 -15.18 5.09
CA ALA A 147 27.34 -16.48 5.60
C ALA A 147 28.29 -16.98 6.68
N GLN A 148 27.75 -17.47 7.79
CA GLN A 148 28.52 -18.07 8.89
C GLN A 148 28.43 -19.60 8.88
N THR A 149 27.40 -20.15 8.25
CA THR A 149 27.17 -21.58 8.07
C THR A 149 26.92 -21.87 6.59
N ASP A 150 26.94 -23.15 6.22
CA ASP A 150 26.27 -23.55 4.98
C ASP A 150 24.80 -23.13 5.04
N GLY A 151 24.26 -22.71 3.91
CA GLY A 151 22.92 -22.16 3.85
C GLY A 151 22.35 -22.12 2.44
N ARG A 152 21.06 -21.78 2.37
CA ARG A 152 20.33 -21.61 1.12
C ARG A 152 19.51 -20.33 1.21
N ILE A 153 19.61 -19.53 0.15
CA ILE A 153 18.87 -18.26 0.00
C ILE A 153 18.15 -18.24 -1.34
N TRP A 154 17.04 -17.52 -1.40
CA TRP A 154 16.29 -17.23 -2.61
C TRP A 154 16.60 -15.83 -3.08
N CYS A 155 16.98 -15.70 -4.35
CA CYS A 155 17.42 -14.45 -4.95
C CYS A 155 16.39 -13.97 -5.98
N MET A 156 16.16 -12.67 -6.04
CA MET A 156 15.35 -12.02 -7.09
C MET A 156 16.13 -10.85 -7.67
N SER A 157 16.30 -10.83 -8.99
CA SER A 157 17.05 -9.76 -9.64
C SER A 157 16.41 -8.39 -9.45
N ARG A 158 17.22 -7.33 -9.43
CA ARG A 158 16.74 -5.95 -9.39
C ARG A 158 15.71 -5.66 -10.49
N LYS A 159 15.95 -6.14 -11.72
CA LYS A 159 15.02 -5.97 -12.85
C LYS A 159 13.66 -6.57 -12.51
N ALA A 160 13.62 -7.82 -12.04
CA ALA A 160 12.38 -8.48 -11.64
C ALA A 160 11.70 -7.76 -10.47
N PHE A 161 12.45 -7.45 -9.42
CA PHE A 161 11.95 -6.74 -8.23
C PHE A 161 11.27 -5.41 -8.61
N ARG A 162 11.96 -4.56 -9.37
CA ARG A 162 11.42 -3.27 -9.83
C ARG A 162 10.18 -3.47 -10.69
N LYS A 163 10.22 -4.47 -11.58
CA LYS A 163 9.11 -4.81 -12.47
C LYS A 163 7.84 -5.11 -11.67
N PHE A 164 7.90 -6.02 -10.69
CA PHE A 164 6.73 -6.38 -9.87
C PHE A 164 6.20 -5.21 -9.02
N VAL A 165 7.08 -4.45 -8.38
CA VAL A 165 6.66 -3.30 -7.55
C VAL A 165 5.99 -2.21 -8.40
N LEU A 166 6.60 -1.84 -9.52
CA LEU A 166 6.09 -0.78 -10.38
C LEU A 166 4.85 -1.22 -11.17
N SER A 167 4.76 -2.49 -11.56
CA SER A 167 3.57 -3.03 -12.22
C SER A 167 2.37 -3.06 -11.28
N HIS A 168 2.55 -3.50 -10.03
CA HIS A 168 1.49 -3.51 -9.02
C HIS A 168 0.97 -2.09 -8.77
N ALA A 169 1.87 -1.12 -8.51
CA ALA A 169 1.48 0.27 -8.29
C ALA A 169 0.74 0.85 -9.50
N SER A 170 1.21 0.57 -10.72
CA SER A 170 0.57 1.05 -11.96
C SER A 170 -0.82 0.43 -12.16
N LYS A 171 -0.97 -0.88 -11.93
CA LYS A 171 -2.25 -1.59 -12.03
C LYS A 171 -3.26 -1.08 -11.01
N GLN A 172 -2.84 -0.89 -9.76
CA GLN A 172 -3.67 -0.33 -8.70
C GLN A 172 -4.15 1.08 -9.07
N ARG A 173 -3.25 1.94 -9.55
CA ARG A 173 -3.59 3.30 -9.99
C ARG A 173 -4.58 3.29 -11.16
N ARG A 174 -4.39 2.42 -12.16
CA ARG A 174 -5.35 2.24 -13.26
C ARG A 174 -6.74 1.83 -12.76
N ALA A 175 -6.80 0.90 -11.80
CA ALA A 175 -8.06 0.47 -11.20
C ALA A 175 -8.76 1.62 -10.46
N PHE A 176 -7.99 2.44 -9.71
CA PHE A 176 -8.50 3.64 -9.05
C PHE A 176 -9.02 4.70 -10.02
N VAL A 177 -8.26 5.02 -11.07
CA VAL A 177 -8.72 5.95 -12.12
C VAL A 177 -10.00 5.43 -12.78
N LYS A 178 -10.09 4.12 -13.06
CA LYS A 178 -11.27 3.49 -13.65
C LYS A 178 -12.51 3.62 -12.75
N ILE A 179 -12.39 3.39 -11.44
CA ILE A 179 -13.54 3.56 -10.53
C ILE A 179 -13.91 5.04 -10.37
N LEU A 180 -12.94 5.96 -10.30
CA LEU A 180 -13.24 7.39 -10.26
C LEU A 180 -13.99 7.83 -11.53
N HIS A 181 -13.68 7.22 -12.68
CA HIS A 181 -14.38 7.45 -13.95
C HIS A 181 -15.75 6.75 -14.03
N SER A 182 -16.09 5.77 -13.21
CA SER A 182 -17.46 5.21 -13.21
C SER A 182 -18.39 5.96 -12.28
N VAL A 183 -17.85 6.67 -11.30
CA VAL A 183 -18.62 7.41 -10.29
C VAL A 183 -19.21 8.68 -10.91
N GLN A 184 -20.54 8.78 -10.92
CA GLN A 184 -21.27 9.87 -11.57
C GLN A 184 -20.92 11.26 -11.00
N MET A 185 -20.74 11.38 -9.68
CA MET A 185 -20.43 12.67 -9.06
C MET A 185 -19.00 13.17 -9.34
N LEU A 186 -18.13 12.32 -9.90
CA LEU A 186 -16.72 12.62 -10.18
C LEU A 186 -16.42 12.69 -11.69
N GLN A 187 -17.47 12.73 -12.54
CA GLN A 187 -17.29 12.82 -13.99
C GLN A 187 -16.65 14.13 -14.43
N GLU A 188 -16.97 15.25 -13.78
CA GLU A 188 -16.44 16.56 -14.18
C GLU A 188 -15.00 16.82 -13.69
N LEU A 189 -14.38 15.89 -12.97
CA LEU A 189 -12.97 16.01 -12.61
C LEU A 189 -12.09 15.98 -13.87
N SER A 190 -11.20 16.96 -13.98
CA SER A 190 -10.14 16.95 -14.98
C SER A 190 -9.24 15.73 -14.82
N PRO A 191 -8.50 15.33 -15.87
CA PRO A 191 -7.56 14.20 -15.78
C PRO A 191 -6.54 14.37 -14.64
N TYR A 192 -6.05 15.60 -14.42
CA TYR A 192 -5.09 15.91 -13.36
C TYR A 192 -5.70 15.76 -11.96
N GLU A 193 -6.89 16.31 -11.72
CA GLU A 193 -7.61 16.16 -10.45
C GLU A 193 -7.91 14.69 -10.14
N ARG A 194 -8.29 13.92 -11.16
CA ARG A 194 -8.57 12.49 -11.05
C ARG A 194 -7.31 11.69 -10.70
N MET A 195 -6.17 12.02 -11.31
CA MET A 195 -4.88 11.40 -10.98
C MET A 195 -4.48 11.69 -9.53
N ASN A 196 -4.62 12.94 -9.09
CA ASN A 196 -4.34 13.32 -7.71
C ASN A 196 -5.22 12.56 -6.72
N LEU A 197 -6.54 12.45 -6.99
CA LEU A 197 -7.43 11.65 -6.16
C LEU A 197 -7.07 10.16 -6.16
N ALA A 198 -6.70 9.60 -7.32
CA ALA A 198 -6.31 8.21 -7.41
C ALA A 198 -5.11 7.89 -6.49
N ASP A 199 -4.20 8.85 -6.30
CA ASP A 199 -3.05 8.70 -5.40
C ASP A 199 -3.41 8.78 -3.92
N ALA A 200 -4.56 9.36 -3.57
CA ALA A 200 -5.08 9.39 -2.20
C ALA A 200 -5.99 8.21 -1.86
N LEU A 201 -6.38 7.40 -2.84
CA LEU A 201 -7.25 6.25 -2.60
C LEU A 201 -6.51 5.10 -1.92
N VAL A 202 -7.16 4.48 -0.95
CA VAL A 202 -6.68 3.28 -0.27
C VAL A 202 -7.64 2.12 -0.53
N LYS A 203 -7.12 0.97 -0.98
CA LYS A 203 -7.91 -0.26 -1.17
C LYS A 203 -8.18 -0.91 0.19
N LYS A 204 -9.44 -1.19 0.52
CA LYS A 204 -9.86 -2.01 1.66
C LYS A 204 -10.73 -3.18 1.20
N THR A 205 -10.53 -4.35 1.79
CA THR A 205 -11.31 -5.56 1.51
C THR A 205 -12.11 -5.94 2.75
N PHE A 206 -13.39 -6.22 2.56
CA PHE A 206 -14.33 -6.60 3.61
C PHE A 206 -14.90 -8.00 3.33
N GLN A 207 -15.08 -8.79 4.39
CA GLN A 207 -15.71 -10.10 4.33
C GLN A 207 -17.23 -10.00 4.35
N ASP A 208 -17.92 -11.10 4.03
CA ASP A 208 -19.39 -11.13 4.05
C ASP A 208 -19.95 -10.71 5.43
N ASN A 209 -20.99 -9.88 5.40
CA ASN A 209 -21.65 -9.28 6.56
C ASN A 209 -20.78 -8.37 7.44
N GLU A 210 -19.54 -8.08 7.05
CA GLU A 210 -18.68 -7.15 7.79
C GLU A 210 -19.25 -5.74 7.78
N CYS A 211 -19.23 -5.07 8.94
CA CYS A 211 -19.72 -3.70 9.09
C CYS A 211 -18.66 -2.72 8.62
N ILE A 212 -18.98 -1.93 7.59
CA ILE A 212 -18.07 -0.95 6.98
C ILE A 212 -18.27 0.43 7.63
N ILE A 213 -19.52 0.83 7.83
CA ILE A 213 -19.92 2.06 8.51
C ILE A 213 -20.98 1.71 9.53
N ARG A 214 -20.95 2.34 10.69
CA ARG A 214 -22.00 2.24 11.69
C ARG A 214 -22.75 3.57 11.80
N GLU A 215 -24.06 3.48 11.89
CA GLU A 215 -24.96 4.62 12.14
C GLU A 215 -24.57 5.32 13.44
N GLY A 216 -24.55 6.65 13.42
CA GLY A 216 -24.19 7.49 14.58
C GLY A 216 -22.69 7.74 14.76
N ASP A 217 -21.82 7.00 14.09
CA ASP A 217 -20.38 7.27 14.13
C ASP A 217 -20.04 8.58 13.39
N PRO A 218 -18.95 9.28 13.75
CA PRO A 218 -18.44 10.37 12.92
C PRO A 218 -17.98 9.84 11.56
N GLY A 219 -18.24 10.60 10.49
CA GLY A 219 -17.84 10.23 9.13
C GLY A 219 -16.71 11.09 8.59
N VAL A 220 -15.53 10.50 8.40
CA VAL A 220 -14.32 11.19 7.89
C VAL A 220 -13.78 10.63 6.58
N GLU A 221 -14.46 9.62 6.04
CA GLU A 221 -14.06 8.92 4.80
C GLU A 221 -15.30 8.58 3.96
N MET A 222 -15.12 8.49 2.65
CA MET A 222 -16.11 7.95 1.70
C MET A 222 -15.56 6.72 0.98
N PHE A 223 -16.46 5.93 0.43
CA PHE A 223 -16.16 4.61 -0.12
C PHE A 223 -16.69 4.48 -1.54
N PHE A 224 -15.91 3.86 -2.42
CA PHE A 224 -16.25 3.53 -3.79
C PHE A 224 -16.19 2.02 -4.00
N ILE A 225 -17.24 1.42 -4.55
CA ILE A 225 -17.35 -0.04 -4.66
C ILE A 225 -16.63 -0.49 -5.93
N MET A 226 -15.49 -1.16 -5.77
CA MET A 226 -14.69 -1.71 -6.87
C MET A 226 -15.14 -3.12 -7.25
N GLU A 227 -15.43 -3.96 -6.26
CA GLU A 227 -15.92 -5.34 -6.43
C GLU A 227 -16.93 -5.67 -5.33
N GLY A 228 -17.88 -6.56 -5.63
CA GLY A 228 -18.90 -6.99 -4.69
C GLY A 228 -20.08 -6.01 -4.57
N SER A 229 -20.76 -6.06 -3.42
CA SER A 229 -21.93 -5.24 -3.15
C SER A 229 -22.08 -4.98 -1.65
N VAL A 230 -22.78 -3.92 -1.28
CA VAL A 230 -23.04 -3.57 0.12
C VAL A 230 -24.53 -3.33 0.34
N THR A 231 -24.99 -3.53 1.58
CA THR A 231 -26.36 -3.26 2.01
C THR A 231 -26.36 -2.15 3.04
N VAL A 232 -27.18 -1.12 2.79
CA VAL A 232 -27.39 0.02 3.69
C VAL A 232 -28.59 -0.28 4.59
N LYS A 233 -28.41 -0.21 5.90
CA LYS A 233 -29.46 -0.46 6.91
C LYS A 233 -29.55 0.71 7.89
N LYS A 234 -30.76 1.14 8.22
CA LYS A 234 -31.02 2.16 9.26
C LYS A 234 -31.85 1.57 10.38
N ASN A 235 -31.55 1.96 11.60
CA ASN A 235 -32.33 1.57 12.76
C ASN A 235 -33.77 2.13 12.64
N ASP A 236 -34.78 1.33 13.00
CA ASP A 236 -36.19 1.75 12.92
C ASP A 236 -36.58 2.75 14.02
N GLY A 237 -35.66 3.08 14.94
CA GLY A 237 -35.86 4.05 16.01
C GLY A 237 -36.75 3.55 17.15
N THR A 238 -37.19 2.30 17.12
CA THR A 238 -38.13 1.72 18.10
C THR A 238 -37.45 1.19 19.36
N GLY A 239 -36.11 1.23 19.43
CA GLY A 239 -35.34 0.68 20.55
C GLY A 239 -35.31 -0.85 20.60
N SER A 240 -35.97 -1.54 19.65
CA SER A 240 -36.01 -3.01 19.57
C SER A 240 -34.75 -3.64 18.97
N GLY A 241 -33.85 -2.83 18.41
CA GLY A 241 -32.66 -3.29 17.68
C GLY A 241 -32.93 -3.76 16.25
N ASN A 242 -34.16 -3.62 15.76
CA ASN A 242 -34.51 -3.94 14.38
C ASN A 242 -33.95 -2.87 13.42
N SER A 243 -33.46 -3.34 12.26
CA SER A 243 -32.94 -2.46 11.21
C SER A 243 -33.65 -2.74 9.89
N VAL A 244 -33.97 -1.67 9.16
CA VAL A 244 -34.62 -1.72 7.86
C VAL A 244 -33.56 -1.53 6.77
N THR A 245 -33.60 -2.38 5.75
CA THR A 245 -32.73 -2.22 4.58
C THR A 245 -33.24 -1.08 3.71
N ILE A 246 -32.42 -0.04 3.53
CA ILE A 246 -32.76 1.14 2.72
C ILE A 246 -32.42 0.88 1.25
N SER A 247 -31.22 0.35 1.00
CA SER A 247 -30.68 0.22 -0.35
C SER A 247 -29.61 -0.86 -0.42
N LYS A 248 -29.36 -1.35 -1.64
CA LYS A 248 -28.21 -2.19 -1.99
C LYS A 248 -27.40 -1.47 -3.05
N LEU A 249 -26.10 -1.38 -2.84
CA LEU A 249 -25.16 -0.70 -3.73
C LEU A 249 -24.16 -1.71 -4.30
N GLY A 250 -23.85 -1.59 -5.59
CA GLY A 250 -22.91 -2.45 -6.31
C GLY A 250 -21.76 -1.66 -6.93
N VAL A 251 -20.98 -2.35 -7.76
CA VAL A 251 -19.79 -1.81 -8.42
C VAL A 251 -20.08 -0.51 -9.18
N GLY A 252 -19.20 0.49 -9.01
CA GLY A 252 -19.34 1.82 -9.61
C GLY A 252 -20.18 2.81 -8.80
N GLN A 253 -20.87 2.33 -7.76
CA GLN A 253 -21.57 3.19 -6.80
C GLN A 253 -20.65 3.54 -5.62
N TYR A 254 -21.08 4.52 -4.82
CA TYR A 254 -20.34 5.05 -3.69
C TYR A 254 -21.27 5.31 -2.50
N PHE A 255 -20.70 5.51 -1.32
CA PHE A 255 -21.43 5.86 -0.11
C PHE A 255 -20.53 6.56 0.93
N GLY A 256 -21.15 7.11 1.97
CA GLY A 256 -20.46 7.75 3.09
C GLY A 256 -20.17 9.23 2.87
N GLU A 257 -20.59 9.79 1.75
CA GLU A 257 -20.43 11.19 1.40
C GLU A 257 -21.32 12.13 2.24
N LEU A 258 -22.48 11.64 2.72
CA LEU A 258 -23.45 12.48 3.41
C LEU A 258 -22.89 13.12 4.69
N ALA A 259 -22.12 12.34 5.47
CA ALA A 259 -21.46 12.86 6.67
C ALA A 259 -20.45 13.98 6.31
N LEU A 260 -19.83 13.89 5.13
CA LEU A 260 -18.87 14.88 4.64
C LEU A 260 -19.57 16.16 4.14
N LEU A 261 -20.79 16.02 3.62
CA LEU A 261 -21.57 17.14 3.08
C LEU A 261 -22.36 17.91 4.13
N SER A 262 -22.79 17.23 5.19
CA SER A 262 -23.74 17.76 6.19
C SER A 262 -23.12 18.06 7.55
N ASP A 263 -21.87 17.65 7.77
CA ASP A 263 -21.20 17.71 9.09
C ASP A 263 -22.04 17.04 10.19
N GLN A 264 -22.76 15.98 9.81
CA GLN A 264 -23.58 15.15 10.71
C GLN A 264 -22.98 13.74 10.83
N PRO A 265 -23.26 13.02 11.94
CA PRO A 265 -22.90 11.61 12.07
C PRO A 265 -23.48 10.75 10.93
N ARG A 266 -22.94 9.55 10.77
CA ARG A 266 -23.38 8.58 9.75
C ARG A 266 -24.87 8.28 9.89
N ALA A 267 -25.64 8.58 8.83
CA ALA A 267 -27.10 8.44 8.84
C ALA A 267 -27.63 6.99 8.80
N ALA A 268 -26.78 6.03 8.45
CA ALA A 268 -27.12 4.62 8.35
C ALA A 268 -25.86 3.75 8.50
N SER A 269 -26.05 2.48 8.85
CA SER A 269 -25.00 1.47 8.85
C SER A 269 -24.88 0.82 7.47
N VAL A 270 -23.67 0.42 7.08
CA VAL A 270 -23.39 -0.23 5.79
C VAL A 270 -22.63 -1.51 6.04
N TYR A 271 -23.10 -2.60 5.44
CA TYR A 271 -22.53 -3.94 5.58
C TYR A 271 -22.14 -4.51 4.23
N ALA A 272 -21.02 -5.22 4.16
CA ALA A 272 -20.65 -5.98 2.98
C ALA A 272 -21.65 -7.12 2.72
N ASN A 273 -22.01 -7.34 1.45
CA ASN A 273 -22.85 -8.44 0.99
C ASN A 273 -22.00 -9.32 0.07
N GLY A 274 -21.40 -10.36 0.67
CA GLY A 274 -20.27 -11.09 0.12
C GLY A 274 -18.93 -10.35 0.28
N LYS A 275 -17.83 -11.01 -0.12
CA LYS A 275 -16.51 -10.38 -0.20
C LYS A 275 -16.58 -9.14 -1.08
N SER A 276 -16.21 -7.99 -0.53
CA SER A 276 -16.33 -6.69 -1.19
C SER A 276 -15.00 -5.94 -1.13
N VAL A 277 -14.64 -5.29 -2.24
CA VAL A 277 -13.40 -4.52 -2.36
C VAL A 277 -13.78 -3.07 -2.62
N LEU A 278 -13.33 -2.18 -1.75
CA LEU A 278 -13.66 -0.75 -1.77
C LEU A 278 -12.40 0.09 -1.94
N ALA A 279 -12.50 1.18 -2.69
CA ALA A 279 -11.55 2.27 -2.62
C ALA A 279 -12.05 3.29 -1.59
N VAL A 280 -11.16 3.75 -0.73
CA VAL A 280 -11.47 4.62 0.40
C VAL A 280 -10.74 5.94 0.23
N LEU A 281 -11.47 7.04 0.43
CA LEU A 281 -10.93 8.39 0.37
C LEU A 281 -11.28 9.14 1.65
N ASP A 282 -10.26 9.60 2.36
CA ASP A 282 -10.45 10.46 3.51
C ASP A 282 -10.72 11.92 3.09
N VAL A 283 -11.50 12.62 3.91
CA VAL A 283 -11.91 14.02 3.65
C VAL A 283 -10.71 14.95 3.61
N GLU A 284 -9.76 14.78 4.53
CA GLU A 284 -8.60 15.66 4.63
C GLU A 284 -7.76 15.60 3.34
N SER A 285 -7.55 14.41 2.81
CA SER A 285 -6.91 14.20 1.51
C SER A 285 -7.76 14.75 0.36
N PHE A 286 -9.07 14.55 0.36
CA PHE A 286 -9.95 15.14 -0.66
C PHE A 286 -9.80 16.67 -0.68
N GLU A 287 -9.97 17.31 0.48
CA GLU A 287 -9.99 18.77 0.59
C GLU A 287 -8.64 19.41 0.29
N ARG A 288 -7.56 18.76 0.72
CA ARG A 288 -6.20 19.18 0.37
C ARG A 288 -5.94 19.13 -1.14
N LEU A 289 -6.49 18.13 -1.84
CA LEU A 289 -6.20 17.91 -3.26
C LEU A 289 -7.11 18.70 -4.19
N LEU A 290 -8.40 18.84 -3.86
CA LEU A 290 -9.41 19.43 -4.74
C LEU A 290 -10.10 20.66 -4.17
N GLY A 291 -9.74 21.08 -2.95
CA GLY A 291 -10.49 22.08 -2.20
C GLY A 291 -11.79 21.52 -1.62
N PRO A 292 -12.69 22.38 -1.11
CA PRO A 292 -13.84 21.95 -0.32
C PRO A 292 -14.67 20.88 -1.04
N CYS A 293 -14.78 19.70 -0.42
CA CYS A 293 -15.46 18.52 -0.99
C CYS A 293 -16.89 18.84 -1.43
N VAL A 294 -17.57 19.65 -0.63
CA VAL A 294 -18.92 20.16 -0.86
C VAL A 294 -19.04 20.93 -2.18
N ALA A 295 -18.02 21.70 -2.59
CA ALA A 295 -18.08 22.49 -3.82
C ALA A 295 -18.01 21.60 -5.06
N VAL A 296 -17.17 20.56 -5.04
CA VAL A 296 -17.05 19.58 -6.15
C VAL A 296 -18.32 18.74 -6.25
N MET A 297 -18.85 18.26 -5.12
CA MET A 297 -20.06 17.43 -5.09
C MET A 297 -21.32 18.23 -5.48
N LYS A 298 -21.46 19.49 -5.05
CA LYS A 298 -22.62 20.34 -5.41
C LYS A 298 -22.67 20.68 -6.90
N ARG A 299 -21.53 20.77 -7.59
CA ARG A 299 -21.50 21.00 -9.05
C ARG A 299 -22.18 19.87 -9.83
N ASN A 300 -22.00 18.63 -9.37
CA ASN A 300 -22.31 17.45 -10.16
C ASN A 300 -23.60 16.75 -9.75
N THR A 301 -24.18 17.09 -8.61
CA THR A 301 -25.37 16.39 -8.12
C THR A 301 -26.61 17.28 -8.12
N ARG A 302 -27.33 17.25 -9.25
CA ARG A 302 -28.71 17.77 -9.34
C ARG A 302 -29.73 16.96 -8.51
N GLN A 303 -29.33 15.82 -7.94
CA GLN A 303 -30.20 14.82 -7.30
C GLN A 303 -30.21 14.82 -5.75
N TYR A 304 -29.35 15.57 -5.05
CA TYR A 304 -29.28 15.49 -3.58
C TYR A 304 -30.49 16.11 -2.87
N GLY A 305 -31.23 17.00 -3.55
CA GLY A 305 -32.34 17.75 -2.96
C GLY A 305 -33.54 16.91 -2.53
N SER A 306 -33.75 15.71 -3.06
CA SER A 306 -34.94 14.91 -2.74
C SER A 306 -34.75 13.95 -1.55
N ALA A 307 -33.51 13.56 -1.22
CA ALA A 307 -33.24 12.64 -0.12
C ALA A 307 -33.06 13.37 1.23
N VAL A 308 -32.46 14.57 1.22
CA VAL A 308 -32.22 15.35 2.45
C VAL A 308 -33.49 16.07 2.93
N VAL A 309 -34.41 16.41 2.01
CA VAL A 309 -35.64 17.16 2.35
C VAL A 309 -36.70 16.30 3.06
N ASN A 310 -36.64 14.97 2.96
CA ASN A 310 -37.60 14.09 3.65
C ASN A 310 -37.36 13.97 5.17
N GLU A 311 -36.17 14.33 5.69
CA GLU A 311 -35.96 14.37 7.15
C GLU A 311 -36.47 15.66 7.81
N ASN A 312 -36.69 16.73 7.03
CA ASN A 312 -37.20 18.00 7.56
C ASN A 312 -38.73 18.12 7.60
N ASN A 313 -39.48 17.11 7.13
CA ASN A 313 -40.95 17.08 7.24
C ASN A 313 -41.40 16.01 8.25
N GLN A 314 -41.35 16.36 9.53
CA GLN A 314 -42.16 15.68 10.55
C GLN A 314 -43.66 15.83 10.24
N LYS A 315 -44.37 14.71 10.08
CA LYS A 315 -45.69 14.52 10.72
C LYS A 315 -46.13 13.06 10.70
N ILE A 316 -46.23 12.50 11.90
CA ILE A 316 -47.10 11.38 12.26
C ILE A 316 -48.53 11.75 11.84
N MET A 317 -49.20 10.89 11.10
CA MET A 317 -50.64 10.68 11.21
C MET A 317 -50.93 9.18 10.98
N LEU A 318 -51.55 8.62 12.02
CA LEU A 318 -52.20 7.30 12.20
C LEU A 318 -52.24 6.34 11.00
#